data_AF-A0A919BW38-F1
#
_entry.id   AF-A0A919BW38-F1
#
_cell.length_a   1.000
_cell.length_b   1.000
_cell.length_c   1.000
_cell.angle_alpha   90.00
_cell.angle_beta   90.00
_cell.angle_gamma   90.00
#
_symmetry.space_group_name_H-M   'P 1'
#
loop_
_entity.id
_entity.type
_entity.pdbx_description
1 polymer ?
#
loop_
_entity_poly.entity_id
_entity_poly.type
_entity_poly.pdbx_seq_one_letter_code
_entity_poly.pdbx_strand_id
1 'polypeptide(L)'
;MLATGYRPDLPYLATLHGALDADGNPRHRDGLATGVPGLAYVGLEWQRSLSSNSLRGVGRDADRVARNLAAHLARRWRTSPY
;
A
#
# COMPACT_ATOMS: atom_id res chain seq x y z
N MET A 1 23.18 -20.07 10.89
CA MET A 1 21.82 -19.49 10.75
C MET A 1 21.94 -18.17 10.02
N LEU A 2 20.96 -17.81 9.18
CA LEU A 2 20.95 -16.55 8.42
C LEU A 2 20.03 -15.53 9.09
N ALA A 3 20.45 -14.26 9.15
CA ALA A 3 19.72 -13.14 9.75
C ALA A 3 19.62 -11.95 8.77
N THR A 4 19.25 -12.25 7.53
CA THR A 4 19.29 -11.30 6.40
C THR A 4 17.96 -10.57 6.15
N GLY A 5 17.02 -10.66 7.08
CA GLY A 5 15.69 -10.04 6.97
C GLY A 5 14.71 -10.82 6.08
N TYR A 6 13.65 -10.14 5.65
CA TYR A 6 12.54 -10.68 4.85
C TYR A 6 12.17 -9.71 3.72
N ARG A 7 11.40 -10.20 2.75
CA ARG A 7 10.79 -9.38 1.69
C ARG A 7 9.26 -9.53 1.74
N PRO A 8 8.49 -8.52 1.29
CA PRO A 8 7.04 -8.68 1.13
C PRO A 8 6.72 -9.82 0.17
N ASP A 9 5.84 -10.73 0.58
CA ASP A 9 5.34 -11.82 -0.27
C ASP A 9 4.13 -11.34 -1.08
N LEU A 10 4.40 -10.79 -2.27
CA LEU A 10 3.38 -10.15 -3.12
C LEU A 10 3.25 -10.69 -4.56
N PRO A 11 3.58 -11.96 -4.88
CA PRO A 11 3.46 -12.45 -6.25
C PRO A 11 2.02 -12.40 -6.79
N TYR A 12 1.01 -12.40 -5.91
CA TYR A 12 -0.40 -12.24 -6.28
C TYR A 12 -0.73 -10.88 -6.91
N LEU A 13 0.15 -9.87 -6.78
CA LEU A 13 0.01 -8.56 -7.42
C LEU A 13 0.74 -8.45 -8.76
N ALA A 14 1.46 -9.49 -9.20
CA ALA A 14 2.29 -9.43 -10.40
C ALA A 14 1.48 -9.14 -11.69
N THR A 15 0.21 -9.56 -11.73
CA THR A 15 -0.69 -9.29 -12.87
C THR A 15 -1.27 -7.88 -12.87
N LEU A 16 -1.14 -7.16 -11.75
CA LEU A 16 -1.66 -5.81 -11.59
C LEU A 16 -0.59 -4.79 -11.98
N HIS A 17 -0.55 -4.46 -13.28
CA HIS A 17 0.43 -3.53 -13.84
C HIS A 17 0.49 -2.22 -13.06
N GLY A 18 1.69 -1.86 -12.59
CA GLY A 18 1.92 -0.65 -11.80
C GLY A 18 1.84 -0.83 -10.28
N ALA A 19 1.46 -2.02 -9.78
CA ALA A 19 1.46 -2.34 -8.36
C ALA A 19 2.88 -2.58 -7.83
N LEU A 20 3.71 -3.30 -8.59
CA LEU A 20 5.09 -3.64 -8.20
C LEU A 20 6.11 -2.99 -9.13
N ASP A 21 7.34 -2.80 -8.64
CA ASP A 21 8.50 -2.43 -9.45
C ASP A 21 9.17 -3.67 -10.07
N ALA A 22 10.28 -3.47 -10.77
CA ALA A 22 11.02 -4.55 -11.42
C ALA A 22 11.59 -5.57 -10.42
N ASP A 23 11.78 -5.17 -9.16
CA ASP A 23 12.31 -6.01 -8.08
C ASP A 23 11.19 -6.70 -7.27
N GLY A 24 9.92 -6.48 -7.64
CA GLY A 24 8.75 -7.03 -6.95
C GLY A 24 8.35 -6.25 -5.70
N ASN A 25 8.91 -5.06 -5.46
CA ASN A 25 8.54 -4.23 -4.32
C ASN A 25 7.28 -3.40 -4.63
N PRO A 26 6.43 -3.12 -3.63
CA PRO A 26 5.31 -2.21 -3.74
C PRO A 26 5.70 -0.82 -4.25
N ARG A 27 5.06 -0.38 -5.33
CA ARG A 27 5.18 0.99 -5.84
C ARG A 27 4.17 1.89 -5.15
N HIS A 28 4.60 2.56 -4.09
CA HIS A 28 3.71 3.41 -3.31
C HIS A 28 4.37 4.71 -2.85
N ARG A 29 3.53 5.67 -2.44
CA ARG A 29 3.92 6.81 -1.64
C ARG A 29 3.03 6.85 -0.41
N ASP A 30 3.63 6.73 0.77
CA ASP A 30 2.89 6.67 2.03
C ASP A 30 1.74 5.64 1.96
N GLY A 31 2.02 4.39 1.61
CA GLY A 31 1.00 3.34 1.45
C GLY A 31 0.03 3.45 0.28
N LEU A 32 -0.05 4.55 -0.47
CA LEU A 32 -0.94 4.65 -1.64
C LEU A 32 -0.20 4.23 -2.91
N ALA A 33 -0.77 3.31 -3.68
CA ALA A 33 -0.16 2.86 -4.93
C ALA A 33 -0.03 4.02 -5.92
N THR A 34 1.13 4.14 -6.55
CA THR A 34 1.38 5.23 -7.52
C THR A 34 0.98 4.86 -8.94
N GLY A 35 0.93 3.56 -9.27
CA GLY A 35 0.59 3.07 -10.61
C GLY A 35 -0.84 2.56 -10.75
N VAL A 36 -1.55 2.31 -9.64
CA VAL A 36 -2.88 1.68 -9.65
C VAL A 36 -3.84 2.48 -8.78
N PRO A 37 -4.72 3.31 -9.37
CA PRO A 37 -5.70 4.07 -8.61
C PRO A 37 -6.61 3.17 -7.77
N GLY A 38 -6.74 3.50 -6.48
CA GLY A 38 -7.56 2.74 -5.54
C GLY A 38 -6.88 1.53 -4.89
N LEU A 39 -5.62 1.24 -5.25
CA LEU A 39 -4.80 0.26 -4.54
C LEU A 39 -4.01 0.94 -3.42
N ALA A 40 -3.88 0.24 -2.28
CA ALA A 40 -3.06 0.68 -1.18
C ALA A 40 -2.41 -0.49 -0.44
N TYR A 41 -1.31 -0.19 0.23
CA TYR A 41 -0.50 -1.11 1.02
C TYR A 41 -0.47 -0.65 2.47
N VAL A 42 -0.37 -1.59 3.40
CA VAL A 42 -0.27 -1.34 4.84
C VAL A 42 0.69 -2.36 5.45
N GLY A 43 1.46 -1.93 6.44
CA GLY A 43 2.40 -2.80 7.16
C GLY A 43 3.76 -2.96 6.49
N LEU A 44 4.12 -2.14 5.51
CA LEU A 44 5.44 -2.20 4.90
C LEU A 44 6.49 -1.58 5.83
N GLU A 45 7.70 -2.14 5.82
CA GLU A 45 8.83 -1.50 6.49
C GLU A 45 9.10 -0.14 5.83
N TRP A 46 9.33 0.89 6.64
CA TRP A 46 9.51 2.27 6.16
C TRP A 46 8.39 2.82 5.29
N GLN A 47 7.19 2.24 5.34
CA GLN A 47 6.03 2.72 4.58
C GLN A 47 5.80 4.22 4.76
N ARG A 48 5.97 4.67 6.01
CA ARG A 48 5.99 6.07 6.44
C ARG A 48 6.97 6.33 7.57
N SER A 49 7.19 5.32 8.41
CA SER A 49 8.04 5.39 9.58
C SER A 49 8.68 4.04 9.84
N LEU A 50 9.73 4.01 10.66
CA LEU A 50 10.32 2.74 11.12
C LEU A 50 9.28 1.84 11.83
N SER A 51 8.27 2.42 12.48
CA SER A 51 7.24 1.67 13.21
C SER A 51 6.13 1.09 12.32
N SER A 52 6.15 1.36 11.02
CA SER A 52 5.08 0.99 10.07
C SER A 52 4.84 -0.51 9.98
N ASN A 53 5.88 -1.33 10.14
CA ASN A 53 5.80 -2.80 10.17
C ASN A 53 5.81 -3.36 11.61
N SER A 54 5.17 -2.66 12.55
CA SER A 54 5.04 -3.12 13.94
C SER A 54 3.60 -3.06 14.38
N LEU A 55 3.20 -3.99 15.26
CA LEU A 55 1.84 -4.01 15.83
C LEU A 55 1.48 -2.67 16.51
N ARG A 56 2.46 -2.02 17.15
CA ARG A 56 2.24 -0.72 17.81
C ARG A 56 2.09 0.44 16.82
N GLY A 57 2.78 0.40 15.68
CA GLY A 57 2.86 1.53 14.75
C GLY A 57 1.94 1.45 13.53
N VAL A 58 1.56 0.24 13.10
CA VAL A 58 0.81 0.02 11.85
C VAL A 58 -0.57 0.70 11.83
N GLY A 59 -1.22 0.84 12.99
CA GLY A 59 -2.56 1.41 13.09
C GLY A 59 -2.69 2.82 12.49
N ARG A 60 -1.68 3.69 12.68
CA ARG A 60 -1.68 5.04 12.10
C ARG A 60 -1.57 5.03 10.58
N ASP A 61 -0.87 4.05 10.03
CA ASP A 61 -0.72 3.90 8.58
C ASP A 61 -2.00 3.38 7.95
N ALA A 62 -2.60 2.36 8.58
CA ALA A 62 -3.89 1.81 8.18
C ALA A 62 -4.96 2.89 8.15
N ASP A 63 -5.08 3.69 9.22
CA ASP A 63 -6.10 4.72 9.35
C ASP A 63 -5.94 5.81 8.28
N ARG A 64 -4.70 6.24 8.01
CA ARG A 64 -4.43 7.20 6.95
C ARG A 64 -4.74 6.64 5.55
N VAL A 65 -4.34 5.39 5.27
CA VAL A 65 -4.63 4.74 3.99
C VAL A 65 -6.13 4.60 3.78
N ALA A 66 -6.87 4.12 4.79
CA ALA A 66 -8.31 3.96 4.74
C ALA A 66 -9.04 5.29 4.45
N ARG A 67 -8.65 6.38 5.13
CA ARG A 67 -9.23 7.72 4.88
C ARG A 67 -9.01 8.18 3.44
N ASN A 68 -7.81 7.99 2.89
CA ASN A 68 -7.51 8.36 1.51
C ASN A 68 -8.32 7.53 0.51
N LEU A 69 -8.45 6.22 0.75
CA LEU A 69 -9.21 5.33 -0.12
C LEU A 69 -10.71 5.66 -0.08
N ALA A 70 -11.27 5.92 1.11
CA ALA A 70 -12.66 6.36 1.25
C ALA A 70 -12.94 7.64 0.46
N ALA A 71 -12.04 8.64 0.55
CA ALA A 71 -12.16 9.88 -0.22
C ALA A 71 -12.02 9.67 -1.75
N HIS A 72 -11.18 8.72 -2.18
CA HIS A 72 -11.07 8.34 -3.59
C HIS A 72 -12.37 7.70 -4.10
N LEU A 73 -12.91 6.73 -3.36
CA LEU A 73 -14.16 6.06 -3.70
C LEU A 73 -15.31 7.06 -3.74
N ALA A 74 -15.48 7.90 -2.72
CA ALA A 74 -16.56 8.90 -2.68
C ALA A 74 -16.55 9.84 -3.90
N ARG A 75 -15.36 10.26 -4.37
CA ARG A 75 -15.23 11.06 -5.59
C ARG A 75 -15.67 10.28 -6.82
N ARG A 76 -15.21 9.04 -6.95
CA ARG A 76 -15.56 8.16 -8.07
C ARG A 76 -17.06 7.89 -8.14
N TRP A 77 -17.71 7.68 -6.99
CA TRP A 77 -19.16 7.53 -6.91
C TRP A 77 -19.91 8.78 -7.35
N ARG A 78 -19.46 9.99 -6.98
CA ARG A 78 -20.08 11.26 -7.40
C ARG A 78 -19.95 11.53 -8.91
N THR A 79 -18.94 10.97 -9.55
CA THR A 79 -18.70 11.12 -11.00
C THR A 79 -19.25 9.97 -11.83
N SER A 80 -19.85 8.96 -11.20
CA SER A 80 -20.43 7.82 -11.90
C SER A 80 -21.80 8.22 -12.47
N PRO A 81 -22.00 8.22 -13.80
CA PRO A 81 -23.29 8.51 -14.41
C PRO A 81 -24.15 7.24 -14.34
N TYR A 82 -24.72 6.98 -13.17
CA TYR A 82 -25.92 6.17 -13.04
C TYR A 82 -27.02 7.05 -12.47
#